data_AF-A0A9E3K1A5-F1
#
_entry.id   AF-A0A9E3K1A5-F1
#
_cell.length_a   1.000
_cell.length_b   1.000
_cell.length_c   1.000
_cell.angle_alpha   90.00
_cell.angle_beta   90.00
_cell.angle_gamma   90.00
#
_symmetry.space_group_name_H-M   'P 1'
#
loop_
_entity.id
_entity.type
_entity.pdbx_description
1 polymer ?
#
loop_
_entity_poly.entity_id
_entity_poly.type
_entity_poly.pdbx_seq_one_letter_code
_entity_poly.pdbx_strand_id
1 'polypeptide(L)'
;MKDNAAPAPVKVGAVDIEAFAKNLARMVEEGGKALAAYLKPREEGRVQAGLSDEMNDMVKTFGEVGSYWLSDPDRAVELQSQLGRAYLELWGAAAKRLSGEEVGPVVTPDPKDRRFADPEWSSNQFFDFVKQAYLLSTNWADHLVEAAKDLDPHTRQKAEFYLKQVTNALSPSNFVLTNPELLRETLTSKA
;
A
#
# COMPACT_ATOMS: atom_id res chain seq x y z
N MET A 1 -43.47 62.71 -20.74
CA MET A 1 -42.54 63.23 -19.72
C MET A 1 -42.29 62.12 -18.73
N LYS A 2 -41.01 61.75 -18.52
CA LYS A 2 -40.34 61.33 -17.26
C LYS A 2 -41.11 60.34 -16.33
N ASP A 3 -40.59 59.19 -15.93
CA ASP A 3 -39.29 59.02 -15.25
C ASP A 3 -38.74 57.59 -15.37
N ASN A 4 -37.43 57.53 -15.56
CA ASN A 4 -36.60 56.33 -15.56
C ASN A 4 -36.24 56.02 -14.09
N ALA A 5 -36.99 55.16 -13.42
CA ALA A 5 -36.68 54.72 -12.07
C ALA A 5 -35.66 53.58 -12.12
N ALA A 6 -34.47 53.82 -11.55
CA ALA A 6 -33.42 52.82 -11.39
C ALA A 6 -33.92 51.62 -10.56
N PRO A 7 -33.56 50.37 -10.89
CA PRO A 7 -33.94 49.22 -10.08
C PRO A 7 -33.20 49.27 -8.73
N ALA A 8 -33.95 49.06 -7.66
CA ALA A 8 -33.47 49.03 -6.28
C ALA A 8 -32.41 47.93 -6.07
N PRO A 9 -31.45 48.12 -5.13
CA PRO A 9 -30.39 47.15 -4.89
C PRO A 9 -30.97 45.83 -4.37
N VAL A 10 -30.61 44.74 -5.05
CA VAL A 10 -30.99 43.36 -4.72
C VAL A 10 -30.34 42.97 -3.39
N LYS A 11 -31.16 42.76 -2.35
CA LYS A 11 -30.73 42.16 -1.08
C LYS A 11 -30.55 40.65 -1.26
N VAL A 12 -29.31 40.21 -1.39
CA VAL A 12 -28.96 38.79 -1.23
C VAL A 12 -28.90 38.49 0.27
N GLY A 13 -29.53 37.38 0.67
CA GLY A 13 -29.76 36.98 2.07
C GLY A 13 -28.53 37.07 2.98
N ALA A 14 -28.80 37.40 4.24
CA ALA A 14 -27.89 37.79 5.31
C ALA A 14 -26.69 36.86 5.55
N VAL A 15 -25.67 36.96 4.71
CA VAL A 15 -24.30 36.60 5.10
C VAL A 15 -23.69 37.86 5.70
N ASP A 16 -23.53 37.87 7.02
CA ASP A 16 -22.82 38.92 7.71
C ASP A 16 -21.33 38.80 7.36
N ILE A 17 -20.88 39.64 6.42
CA ILE A 17 -19.50 39.68 5.90
C ILE A 17 -18.52 39.98 7.04
N GLU A 18 -18.93 40.75 8.05
CA GLU A 18 -18.10 41.13 9.18
C GLU A 18 -17.96 39.96 10.16
N ALA A 19 -19.06 39.26 10.47
CA ALA A 19 -19.01 38.01 11.24
C ALA A 19 -18.21 36.92 10.52
N PHE A 20 -18.35 36.82 9.20
CA PHE A 20 -17.56 35.89 8.37
C PHE A 20 -16.06 36.21 8.43
N ALA A 21 -15.67 37.48 8.25
CA ALA A 21 -14.28 37.92 8.35
C ALA A 21 -13.69 37.63 9.73
N LYS A 22 -14.47 37.86 10.80
CA LYS A 22 -14.07 37.58 12.18
C LYS A 22 -13.87 36.08 12.44
N ASN A 23 -14.75 35.23 11.90
CA ASN A 23 -14.61 33.78 12.00
C ASN A 23 -13.42 33.25 11.20
N LEU A 24 -13.12 33.83 10.04
CA LEU A 24 -11.93 33.50 9.25
C LEU A 24 -10.64 33.89 9.98
N ALA A 25 -10.59 35.10 10.54
CA ALA A 25 -9.45 35.53 11.35
C ALA A 25 -9.20 34.59 12.53
N ARG A 26 -10.28 34.18 13.23
CA ARG A 26 -10.20 33.20 14.32
C ARG A 26 -9.76 31.82 13.84
N MET A 27 -10.24 31.36 12.70
CA MET A 27 -9.81 30.09 12.09
C MET A 27 -8.31 30.11 11.76
N VAL A 28 -7.82 31.20 11.17
CA VAL A 28 -6.39 31.35 10.84
C VAL A 28 -5.54 31.41 12.11
N GLU A 29 -5.99 32.14 13.13
CA GLU A 29 -5.28 32.27 14.41
C GLU A 29 -5.22 30.95 15.19
N GLU A 30 -6.37 30.31 15.39
CA GLU A 30 -6.45 29.03 16.12
C GLU A 30 -5.81 27.89 15.32
N GLY A 31 -5.95 27.91 13.99
CA GLY A 31 -5.25 26.99 13.08
C GLY A 31 -3.73 27.16 13.15
N GLY A 32 -3.24 28.39 13.20
CA GLY A 32 -1.81 28.70 13.38
C GLY A 32 -1.28 28.23 14.73
N LYS A 33 -2.04 28.42 15.82
CA LYS A 33 -1.69 27.91 17.16
C LYS A 33 -1.66 26.38 17.21
N ALA A 34 -2.65 25.72 16.62
CA ALA A 34 -2.70 24.26 16.54
C ALA A 34 -1.54 23.69 15.72
N LEU A 35 -1.24 24.31 14.58
CA LEU A 35 -0.11 23.93 13.74
C LEU A 35 1.23 24.14 14.46
N ALA A 36 1.42 25.28 15.11
CA ALA A 36 2.61 25.55 15.91
C ALA A 36 2.76 24.54 17.06
N ALA A 37 1.67 24.18 17.76
CA ALA A 37 1.70 23.16 18.81
C ALA A 37 2.05 21.76 18.27
N TYR A 38 1.67 21.44 17.03
CA TYR A 38 2.01 20.18 16.36
C TYR A 38 3.45 20.13 15.83
N LEU A 39 3.98 21.27 15.35
CA LEU A 39 5.33 21.37 14.80
C LEU A 39 6.41 21.57 15.87
N LYS A 40 6.11 22.31 16.94
CA LYS A 40 7.07 22.63 18.00
C LYS A 40 7.76 21.40 18.63
N PRO A 41 7.08 20.28 18.92
CA PRO A 41 7.75 19.07 19.41
C PRO A 41 8.71 18.43 18.39
N ARG A 42 8.49 18.62 17.08
CA ARG A 42 9.36 18.14 16.00
C ARG A 42 10.56 19.08 15.77
N GLU A 43 10.37 20.40 15.85
CA GLU A 43 11.44 21.40 15.75
C GLU A 43 12.40 21.33 16.94
N GLU A 44 11.88 21.06 18.14
CA GLU A 44 12.66 20.90 19.36
C GLU A 44 13.35 19.52 19.47
N GLY A 45 13.22 18.66 18.44
CA GLY A 45 13.81 17.32 18.40
C GLY A 45 13.26 16.34 19.43
N ARG A 46 12.16 16.68 20.12
CA ARG A 46 11.54 15.83 21.16
C ARG A 46 10.65 14.73 20.59
N VAL A 47 10.19 14.89 19.36
CA VAL A 47 9.50 13.86 18.57
C VAL A 47 10.36 13.58 17.35
N GLN A 48 11.24 12.60 17.50
CA GLN A 48 12.08 12.06 16.44
C GLN A 48 11.43 10.83 15.78
N ALA A 49 10.12 10.61 15.93
CA ALA A 49 9.39 9.66 15.10
C ALA A 49 9.32 10.18 13.65
N GLY A 50 10.48 10.23 13.01
CA GLY A 50 10.64 10.42 11.58
C GLY A 50 10.62 9.06 10.91
N LEU A 51 10.40 9.08 9.61
CA LEU A 51 10.46 7.92 8.72
C LEU A 51 11.66 6.98 9.01
N SER A 52 12.78 7.52 9.48
CA SER A 52 13.97 6.76 9.88
C SER A 52 13.75 5.85 11.10
N ASP A 53 13.05 6.32 12.14
CA ASP A 53 12.83 5.54 13.36
C ASP A 53 11.83 4.40 13.10
N GLU A 54 10.80 4.67 12.28
CA GLU A 54 9.86 3.63 11.83
C GLU A 54 10.56 2.59 10.94
N MET A 55 11.43 3.04 10.03
CA MET A 55 12.25 2.15 9.19
C MET A 55 13.19 1.29 10.05
N ASN A 56 13.82 1.88 11.07
CA ASN A 56 14.68 1.15 11.99
C ASN A 56 13.91 0.10 12.80
N ASP A 57 12.72 0.43 13.32
CA ASP A 57 11.87 -0.52 14.05
C ASP A 57 11.38 -1.65 13.13
N MET A 58 11.04 -1.33 11.88
CA MET A 58 10.69 -2.34 10.87
C MET A 58 11.85 -3.29 10.57
N VAL A 59 13.05 -2.76 10.31
CA VAL A 59 14.24 -3.58 10.04
C VAL A 59 14.57 -4.47 11.23
N LYS A 60 14.48 -3.93 12.45
CA LYS A 60 14.69 -4.72 13.68
C LYS A 60 13.65 -5.84 13.80
N THR A 61 12.38 -5.52 13.58
CA THR A 61 11.27 -6.48 13.66
C THR A 61 11.46 -7.63 12.67
N PHE A 62 11.79 -7.34 11.40
CA PHE A 62 12.09 -8.39 10.43
C PHE A 62 13.38 -9.15 10.76
N GLY A 63 14.37 -8.49 11.36
CA GLY A 63 15.57 -9.13 11.87
C GLY A 63 15.28 -10.18 12.95
N GLU A 64 14.34 -9.90 13.85
CA GLU A 64 13.89 -10.85 14.89
C GLU A 64 13.19 -12.07 14.27
N VAL A 65 12.33 -11.87 13.27
CA VAL A 65 11.70 -12.98 12.51
C VAL A 65 12.77 -13.80 11.76
N GLY A 66 13.71 -13.14 11.07
CA GLY A 66 14.79 -13.82 10.36
C GLY A 66 15.69 -14.62 11.30
N SER A 67 16.05 -14.04 12.45
CA SER A 67 16.82 -14.73 13.50
C SER A 67 16.10 -15.96 14.02
N TYR A 68 14.78 -15.87 14.25
CA TYR A 68 13.96 -17.02 14.65
C TYR A 68 14.11 -18.19 13.65
N TRP A 69 13.92 -17.94 12.35
CA TRP A 69 14.01 -19.01 11.34
C TRP A 69 15.42 -19.55 11.14
N LEU A 70 16.44 -18.69 11.21
CA LEU A 70 17.83 -19.06 10.96
C LEU A 70 18.56 -19.65 12.18
N SER A 71 18.02 -19.47 13.38
CA SER A 71 18.60 -20.00 14.62
C SER A 71 18.51 -21.52 14.76
N ASP A 72 17.65 -22.16 13.97
CA ASP A 72 17.44 -23.61 13.96
C ASP A 72 17.67 -24.14 12.53
N PRO A 73 18.59 -25.11 12.35
CA PRO A 73 18.88 -25.69 11.04
C PRO A 73 17.67 -26.28 10.33
N ASP A 74 16.74 -26.91 11.04
CA ASP A 74 15.57 -27.56 10.44
C ASP A 74 14.58 -26.51 9.92
N ARG A 75 14.33 -25.46 10.71
CA ARG A 75 13.52 -24.30 10.29
C ARG A 75 14.15 -23.57 9.10
N ALA A 76 15.47 -23.40 9.09
CA ALA A 76 16.17 -22.75 7.98
C ALA A 76 16.06 -23.54 6.67
N VAL A 77 16.19 -24.87 6.74
CA VAL A 77 16.02 -25.76 5.59
C VAL A 77 14.57 -25.75 5.10
N GLU A 78 13.60 -25.75 6.01
CA GLU A 78 12.18 -25.62 5.68
C GLU A 78 11.91 -24.33 4.89
N LEU A 79 12.40 -23.19 5.38
CA LEU A 79 12.23 -21.88 4.76
C LEU A 79 12.74 -21.87 3.31
N GLN A 80 13.94 -22.39 3.08
CA GLN A 80 14.55 -22.47 1.75
C GLN A 80 13.79 -23.43 0.83
N SER A 81 13.39 -24.59 1.36
CA SER A 81 12.72 -25.64 0.60
C SER A 81 11.31 -25.25 0.18
N GLN A 82 10.57 -24.54 1.04
CA GLN A 82 9.22 -24.05 0.72
C GLN A 82 9.28 -23.04 -0.44
N LEU A 83 10.12 -22.01 -0.32
CA LEU A 83 10.23 -20.97 -1.36
C LEU A 83 10.75 -21.55 -2.68
N GLY A 84 11.79 -22.39 -2.62
CA GLY A 84 12.37 -23.01 -3.81
C GLY A 84 11.36 -23.87 -4.57
N ARG A 85 10.58 -24.70 -3.87
CA ARG A 85 9.52 -25.52 -4.50
C ARG A 85 8.46 -24.64 -5.15
N ALA A 86 7.97 -23.63 -4.45
CA ALA A 86 6.95 -22.74 -4.97
C ALA A 86 7.41 -22.03 -6.26
N TYR A 87 8.65 -21.53 -6.30
CA TYR A 87 9.19 -20.92 -7.52
C TYR A 87 9.40 -21.94 -8.65
N LEU A 88 9.88 -23.15 -8.36
CA LEU A 88 10.01 -24.20 -9.37
C LEU A 88 8.65 -24.57 -9.99
N GLU A 89 7.60 -24.65 -9.17
CA GLU A 89 6.22 -24.84 -9.65
C GLU A 89 5.76 -23.68 -10.52
N LEU A 90 6.04 -22.44 -10.11
CA LEU A 90 5.72 -21.25 -10.91
C LEU A 90 6.41 -21.25 -12.27
N TRP A 91 7.73 -21.50 -12.31
CA TRP A 91 8.48 -21.60 -13.57
C TRP A 91 7.98 -22.75 -14.44
N GLY A 92 7.68 -23.90 -13.84
CA GLY A 92 7.11 -25.04 -14.55
C GLY A 92 5.73 -24.75 -15.16
N ALA A 93 4.85 -24.08 -14.41
CA ALA A 93 3.55 -23.65 -14.89
C ALA A 93 3.67 -22.62 -16.02
N ALA A 94 4.58 -21.66 -15.89
CA ALA A 94 4.85 -20.66 -16.93
C ALA A 94 5.37 -21.31 -18.23
N ALA A 95 6.30 -22.27 -18.12
CA ALA A 95 6.83 -22.99 -19.27
C ALA A 95 5.75 -23.79 -20.02
N LYS A 96 4.88 -24.49 -19.29
CA LYS A 96 3.73 -25.23 -19.87
C LYS A 96 2.72 -24.31 -20.56
N ARG A 97 2.43 -23.14 -19.98
CA ARG A 97 1.56 -22.15 -20.62
C ARG A 97 2.17 -21.59 -21.90
N LEU A 98 3.49 -21.35 -21.90
CA LEU A 98 4.23 -20.93 -23.09
C LEU A 98 4.19 -21.98 -24.20
N SER A 99 4.14 -23.28 -23.86
CA SER A 99 3.94 -24.37 -24.83
C SER A 99 2.47 -24.56 -25.26
N GLY A 100 1.55 -23.71 -24.81
CA GLY A 100 0.14 -23.74 -25.18
C GLY A 100 -0.73 -24.67 -24.33
N GLU A 101 -0.20 -25.22 -23.22
CA GLU A 101 -1.00 -26.01 -22.29
C GLU A 101 -1.85 -25.11 -21.38
N GLU A 102 -3.07 -25.54 -21.09
CA GLU A 102 -3.89 -24.92 -20.05
C GLU A 102 -3.44 -25.41 -18.67
N VAL A 103 -2.85 -24.51 -17.89
CA VAL A 103 -2.42 -24.79 -16.52
C VAL A 103 -3.08 -23.80 -15.57
N GLY A 104 -3.78 -24.33 -14.56
CA GLY A 104 -4.40 -23.52 -13.50
C GLY A 104 -3.37 -22.65 -12.74
N PRO A 105 -3.81 -21.58 -12.08
CA PRO A 105 -2.94 -20.71 -11.29
C PRO A 105 -2.23 -21.49 -10.18
N VAL A 106 -0.96 -21.17 -9.91
CA VAL A 106 -0.18 -21.79 -8.82
C VAL A 106 -0.67 -21.26 -7.48
N VAL A 107 -0.99 -19.96 -7.44
CA VAL A 107 -1.60 -19.27 -6.31
C VAL A 107 -2.81 -18.49 -6.80
N THR A 108 -3.92 -18.62 -6.09
CA THR A 108 -5.14 -17.83 -6.33
C THR A 108 -5.17 -16.62 -5.40
N PRO A 109 -5.43 -15.39 -5.92
CA PRO A 109 -5.63 -14.23 -5.06
C PRO A 109 -6.87 -14.41 -4.18
N ASP A 110 -6.90 -13.71 -3.03
CA ASP A 110 -8.12 -13.60 -2.23
C ASP A 110 -9.24 -13.02 -3.11
N PRO A 111 -10.45 -13.62 -3.18
CA PRO A 111 -11.57 -13.08 -3.94
C PRO A 111 -11.94 -11.62 -3.60
N LYS A 112 -11.56 -11.13 -2.42
CA LYS A 112 -11.75 -9.75 -1.97
C LYS A 112 -10.67 -8.80 -2.48
N ASP A 113 -9.55 -9.31 -2.99
CA ASP A 113 -8.46 -8.51 -3.53
C ASP A 113 -8.80 -8.01 -4.93
N ARG A 114 -9.33 -6.79 -4.99
CA ARG A 114 -9.74 -6.15 -6.24
C ARG A 114 -8.58 -5.72 -7.13
N ARG A 115 -7.33 -5.75 -6.64
CA ARG A 115 -6.15 -5.33 -7.42
C ARG A 115 -5.90 -6.19 -8.65
N PHE A 116 -6.37 -7.44 -8.61
CA PHE A 116 -6.19 -8.43 -9.68
C PHE A 116 -7.49 -8.77 -10.40
N ALA A 117 -8.46 -7.85 -10.41
CA ALA A 117 -9.80 -8.09 -10.96
C ALA A 117 -9.86 -8.03 -12.49
N ASP A 118 -9.00 -7.25 -13.15
CA ASP A 118 -8.97 -7.19 -14.62
C ASP A 118 -8.59 -8.55 -15.22
N PRO A 119 -9.32 -9.08 -16.22
CA PRO A 119 -9.04 -10.37 -16.83
C PRO A 119 -7.63 -10.50 -17.42
N GLU A 120 -7.01 -9.40 -17.83
CA GLU A 120 -5.67 -9.35 -18.41
C GLU A 120 -4.58 -9.80 -17.41
N TRP A 121 -4.86 -9.70 -16.11
CA TRP A 121 -4.02 -10.31 -15.07
C TRP A 121 -3.91 -11.82 -15.18
N SER A 122 -4.83 -12.50 -15.88
CA SER A 122 -4.82 -13.97 -16.02
C SER A 122 -4.72 -14.43 -17.47
N SER A 123 -5.20 -13.64 -18.44
CA SER A 123 -5.13 -13.98 -19.86
C SER A 123 -3.78 -13.67 -20.51
N ASN A 124 -3.04 -12.68 -19.99
CA ASN A 124 -1.71 -12.33 -20.48
C ASN A 124 -0.63 -13.01 -19.64
N GLN A 125 0.25 -13.77 -20.30
CA GLN A 125 1.29 -14.57 -19.63
C GLN A 125 2.28 -13.74 -18.81
N PHE A 126 2.61 -12.53 -19.24
CA PHE A 126 3.51 -11.65 -18.50
C PHE A 126 2.86 -11.16 -17.21
N PHE A 127 1.64 -10.61 -17.29
CA PHE A 127 0.92 -10.10 -16.12
C PHE A 127 0.51 -11.23 -15.16
N ASP A 128 0.14 -12.40 -15.67
CA ASP A 128 -0.11 -13.57 -14.82
C ASP A 128 1.15 -13.98 -14.06
N PHE A 129 2.30 -14.08 -14.73
CA PHE A 129 3.55 -14.42 -14.06
C PHE A 129 3.91 -13.42 -12.95
N VAL A 130 3.81 -12.11 -13.23
CA VAL A 130 4.10 -11.05 -12.25
C VAL A 130 3.15 -11.13 -11.05
N LYS A 131 1.84 -11.30 -11.28
CA LYS A 131 0.83 -11.50 -10.23
C LYS A 131 1.14 -12.75 -9.40
N GLN A 132 1.41 -13.88 -10.04
CA GLN A 132 1.69 -15.15 -9.37
C GLN A 132 2.96 -15.07 -8.52
N ALA A 133 4.03 -14.47 -9.05
CA ALA A 133 5.27 -14.26 -8.31
C ALA A 133 5.04 -13.37 -7.08
N TYR A 134 4.28 -12.28 -7.23
CA TYR A 134 3.89 -11.42 -6.12
C TYR A 134 3.11 -12.19 -5.04
N LEU A 135 2.00 -12.84 -5.41
CA LEU A 135 1.14 -13.58 -4.47
C LEU A 135 1.89 -14.70 -3.74
N LEU A 136 2.75 -15.42 -4.46
CA LEU A 136 3.60 -16.46 -3.90
C LEU A 136 4.56 -15.87 -2.84
N SER A 137 5.19 -14.74 -3.16
CA SER A 137 6.14 -14.08 -2.27
C SER A 137 5.45 -13.51 -1.03
N THR A 138 4.27 -12.91 -1.18
CA THR A 138 3.50 -12.36 -0.06
C THR A 138 2.97 -13.47 0.83
N ASN A 139 2.38 -14.53 0.27
CA ASN A 139 1.85 -15.65 1.05
C ASN A 139 2.97 -16.39 1.80
N TRP A 140 4.14 -16.54 1.17
CA TRP A 140 5.31 -17.11 1.84
C TRP A 140 5.77 -16.23 3.01
N ALA A 141 5.90 -14.91 2.79
CA ALA A 141 6.31 -14.00 3.85
C ALA A 141 5.28 -13.95 5.00
N ASP A 142 3.98 -13.96 4.69
CA ASP A 142 2.91 -14.02 5.69
C ASP A 142 3.03 -15.30 6.52
N HIS A 143 3.26 -16.45 5.85
CA HIS A 143 3.47 -17.71 6.52
C HIS A 143 4.69 -17.70 7.46
N LEU A 144 5.80 -17.05 7.08
CA LEU A 144 6.99 -16.96 7.94
C LEU A 144 6.69 -16.23 9.25
N VAL A 145 5.86 -15.19 9.20
CA VAL A 145 5.49 -14.43 10.39
C VAL A 145 4.48 -15.24 11.23
N GLU A 146 3.47 -15.82 10.61
CA GLU A 146 2.43 -16.61 11.30
C GLU A 146 2.97 -17.89 11.96
N ALA A 147 3.87 -18.60 11.27
CA ALA A 147 4.46 -19.85 11.76
C ALA A 147 5.58 -19.63 12.81
N ALA A 148 5.95 -18.38 13.09
CA ALA A 148 6.86 -18.03 14.18
C ALA A 148 6.15 -18.08 15.55
N LYS A 149 5.74 -19.27 15.97
CA LYS A 149 4.90 -19.48 17.17
C LYS A 149 5.60 -19.16 18.49
N ASP A 150 6.91 -19.45 18.59
CA ASP A 150 7.68 -19.20 19.82
C ASP A 150 8.29 -17.79 19.87
N LEU A 151 8.04 -16.97 18.83
CA LEU A 151 8.40 -15.56 18.85
C LEU A 151 7.42 -14.77 19.74
N ASP A 152 7.92 -13.71 20.37
CA ASP A 152 7.09 -12.81 21.19
C ASP A 152 5.85 -12.32 20.41
N PRO A 153 4.63 -12.41 20.99
CA PRO A 153 3.41 -12.04 20.28
C PRO A 153 3.37 -10.59 19.80
N HIS A 154 4.01 -9.67 20.53
CA HIS A 154 4.06 -8.25 20.14
C HIS A 154 4.98 -8.04 18.95
N THR A 155 6.16 -8.68 18.94
CA THR A 155 7.04 -8.70 17.75
C THR A 155 6.33 -9.32 16.54
N ARG A 156 5.61 -10.44 16.71
CA ARG A 156 4.89 -11.07 15.59
C ARG A 156 3.81 -10.16 15.01
N GLN A 157 2.98 -9.54 15.85
CA GLN A 157 1.96 -8.58 15.39
C GLN A 157 2.57 -7.36 14.69
N LYS A 158 3.70 -6.85 15.19
CA LYS A 158 4.45 -5.79 14.49
C LYS A 158 4.94 -6.25 13.13
N ALA A 159 5.47 -7.47 13.04
CA ALA A 159 5.96 -8.03 11.79
C ALA A 159 4.82 -8.18 10.77
N GLU A 160 3.64 -8.65 11.19
CA GLU A 160 2.42 -8.72 10.35
C GLU A 160 2.04 -7.32 9.83
N PHE A 161 2.06 -6.31 10.71
CA PHE A 161 1.74 -4.93 10.35
C PHE A 161 2.73 -4.33 9.34
N TYR A 162 4.02 -4.49 9.56
CA TYR A 162 5.04 -4.00 8.63
C TYR A 162 5.03 -4.76 7.32
N LEU A 163 4.87 -6.08 7.37
CA LEU A 163 4.81 -6.92 6.18
C LEU A 163 3.66 -6.46 5.28
N LYS A 164 2.47 -6.25 5.84
CA LYS A 164 1.31 -5.73 5.10
C LYS A 164 1.61 -4.38 4.44
N GLN A 165 2.34 -3.47 5.09
CA GLN A 165 2.71 -2.19 4.49
C GLN A 165 3.68 -2.37 3.32
N VAL A 166 4.71 -3.18 3.50
CA VAL A 166 5.72 -3.46 2.47
C VAL A 166 5.09 -4.16 1.26
N THR A 167 4.31 -5.21 1.49
CA THR A 167 3.66 -5.97 0.40
C THR A 167 2.61 -5.14 -0.33
N ASN A 168 1.88 -4.27 0.37
CA ASN A 168 0.98 -3.31 -0.29
C ASN A 168 1.73 -2.29 -1.12
N ALA A 169 2.84 -1.74 -0.62
CA ALA A 169 3.65 -0.75 -1.34
C ALA A 169 4.30 -1.35 -2.60
N LEU A 170 4.80 -2.59 -2.51
CA LEU A 170 5.44 -3.32 -3.60
C LEU A 170 4.46 -4.02 -4.55
N SER A 171 3.15 -3.84 -4.35
CA SER A 171 2.13 -4.45 -5.20
C SER A 171 2.33 -4.07 -6.67
N PRO A 172 2.35 -5.03 -7.62
CA PRO A 172 2.55 -4.74 -9.03
C PRO A 172 1.42 -3.87 -9.62
N SER A 173 0.24 -3.86 -8.98
CA SER A 173 -0.86 -2.96 -9.33
C SER A 173 -0.51 -1.47 -9.18
N ASN A 174 0.52 -1.13 -8.41
CA ASN A 174 0.88 0.27 -8.12
C ASN A 174 1.77 0.90 -9.21
N PHE A 175 2.29 0.12 -10.15
CA PHE A 175 3.22 0.60 -11.17
C PHE A 175 2.63 0.43 -12.58
N VAL A 176 2.75 1.47 -13.40
CA VAL A 176 2.16 1.52 -14.75
C VAL A 176 2.63 0.35 -15.62
N LEU A 177 3.93 0.03 -15.61
CA LEU A 177 4.49 -1.02 -16.48
C LEU A 177 4.07 -2.45 -16.10
N THR A 178 3.59 -2.65 -14.88
CA THR A 178 3.19 -3.97 -14.37
C THR A 178 1.70 -4.07 -14.11
N ASN A 179 0.93 -3.02 -14.40
CA ASN A 179 -0.52 -2.99 -14.26
C ASN A 179 -1.16 -2.90 -15.66
N PRO A 180 -1.91 -3.92 -16.10
CA PRO A 180 -2.52 -3.95 -17.42
C PRO A 180 -3.50 -2.78 -17.65
N GLU A 181 -4.31 -2.44 -16.65
CA GLU A 181 -5.29 -1.36 -16.73
C GLU A 181 -4.58 -0.01 -16.91
N LEU A 182 -3.60 0.28 -16.06
CA LEU A 182 -2.86 1.55 -16.13
C LEU A 182 -2.03 1.67 -17.41
N LEU A 183 -1.40 0.57 -17.85
CA LEU A 183 -0.64 0.56 -19.09
C LEU A 183 -1.55 0.83 -20.29
N ARG A 184 -2.70 0.15 -20.35
CA ARG A 184 -3.71 0.33 -21.40
C ARG A 184 -4.20 1.76 -21.43
N GLU A 185 -4.66 2.30 -20.30
CA GLU A 185 -5.13 3.69 -20.17
C GLU A 185 -4.06 4.69 -20.60
N THR A 186 -2.80 4.48 -20.19
CA THR A 186 -1.67 5.34 -20.57
C THR A 186 -1.42 5.32 -22.08
N LEU A 187 -1.52 4.15 -22.72
CA LEU A 187 -1.31 4.01 -24.16
C LEU A 187 -2.49 4.55 -24.99
N THR A 188 -3.73 4.48 -24.47
CA THR A 188 -4.92 4.98 -25.16
C THR A 188 -5.18 6.46 -24.91
N SER A 189 -4.71 7.01 -23.80
CA SER A 189 -4.78 8.43 -23.48
C SER A 189 -3.81 9.19 -24.39
N LYS A 190 -4.35 9.83 -25.43
CA LYS A 190 -3.57 10.75 -26.29
C LYS A 190 -2.96 11.87 -25.42
N ALA A 191 -1.64 12.01 -25.47
CA ALA A 191 -0.93 13.19 -25.00
C ALA A 191 -1.22 14.41 -25.89
#